data_AF-A0A2E8WFW0-F1
#
_entry.id   AF-A0A2E8WFW0-F1
#
_cell.length_a   1.000
_cell.length_b   1.000
_cell.length_c   1.000
_cell.angle_alpha   90.00
_cell.angle_beta   90.00
_cell.angle_gamma   90.00
#
_symmetry.space_group_name_H-M   'P 1'
#
loop_
_entity.id
_entity.type
_entity.pdbx_description
1 polymer ?
#
loop_
_entity_poly.entity_id
_entity_poly.type
_entity_poly.pdbx_seq_one_letter_code
_entity_poly.pdbx_strand_id
1 'polypeptide(L)' 'MSTSDRPRARESGIRIGEYDTGPNNAITDVDGVRVGQVTLIEGVEPQQIAEGPVRTGVTAILPPGTRAGTM' A
#
# COMPACT_ATOMS: atom_id res chain seq x y z
N MET A 1 10.42 -18.96 1.67
CA MET A 1 9.16 -18.68 2.39
C MET A 1 9.47 -17.52 3.33
N SER A 2 9.12 -16.29 2.96
CA SER A 2 9.45 -15.10 3.75
C SER A 2 8.50 -15.03 4.94
N THR A 3 8.97 -15.39 6.13
CA THR A 3 8.27 -15.13 7.39
C THR A 3 8.39 -13.65 7.70
N SER A 4 7.51 -12.85 7.11
CA SER A 4 7.30 -11.45 7.49
C SER A 4 6.63 -11.41 8.86
N ASP A 5 7.12 -10.60 9.80
CA ASP A 5 6.48 -10.31 11.10
C ASP A 5 5.04 -9.73 10.96
N ARG A 6 4.59 -9.54 9.72
CA ARG A 6 3.27 -9.06 9.33
C ARG A 6 2.72 -9.99 8.24
N PRO A 7 2.13 -11.14 8.61
CA PRO A 7 1.60 -12.08 7.63
C PRO A 7 0.39 -11.48 6.90
N ARG A 8 0.28 -11.76 5.60
CA ARG A 8 -0.94 -11.53 4.82
C ARG A 8 -1.99 -12.56 5.22
N ALA A 9 -3.28 -12.26 4.98
CA ALA A 9 -4.39 -13.12 5.37
C ALA A 9 -4.21 -14.61 5.02
N ARG A 10 -3.78 -14.91 3.78
CA ARG A 10 -3.56 -16.29 3.31
C ARG A 10 -2.36 -16.98 3.98
N GLU A 11 -1.32 -16.24 4.35
CA GLU A 11 -0.17 -16.74 5.11
C GLU A 11 -0.58 -17.11 6.55
N SER A 12 -1.62 -16.44 7.08
CA SER A 12 -2.28 -16.77 8.35
C SER A 12 -3.38 -17.84 8.23
N GLY A 13 -3.52 -18.50 7.07
CA GLY A 13 -4.53 -19.54 6.84
C GLY A 13 -5.95 -19.04 6.51
N ILE A 14 -6.15 -17.73 6.38
CA ILE A 14 -7.46 -17.13 6.04
C ILE A 14 -7.61 -17.09 4.52
N ARG A 15 -8.58 -17.83 3.98
CA ARG A 15 -8.96 -17.79 2.56
C ARG A 15 -10.29 -17.07 2.37
N ILE A 16 -10.33 -16.12 1.45
CA ILE A 16 -11.50 -15.31 1.11
C ILE A 16 -11.73 -15.43 -0.40
N GLY A 17 -12.97 -15.73 -0.78
CA GLY A 17 -13.37 -15.96 -2.17
C GLY A 17 -13.02 -17.35 -2.70
N GLU A 18 -13.51 -17.66 -3.90
CA GLU A 18 -13.36 -18.97 -4.55
C GLU A 18 -12.15 -19.05 -5.50
N TYR A 19 -11.65 -17.90 -5.96
CA TYR A 19 -10.57 -17.84 -6.94
C TYR A 19 -9.18 -17.74 -6.31
N ASP A 20 -8.19 -18.24 -7.05
CA ASP A 20 -6.77 -18.07 -6.76
C ASP A 20 -6.32 -16.63 -7.00
N THR A 21 -5.27 -16.22 -6.29
CA THR A 21 -4.69 -14.87 -6.41
C THR A 21 -3.67 -14.84 -7.55
N GLY A 22 -3.40 -13.64 -8.07
CA GLY A 22 -2.20 -13.40 -8.86
C GLY A 22 -0.91 -13.67 -8.07
N PRO A 23 0.26 -13.67 -8.75
CA PRO A 23 1.54 -14.06 -8.16
C PRO A 23 1.95 -13.17 -6.98
N ASN A 24 1.67 -11.87 -7.01
CA ASN A 24 1.97 -10.96 -5.90
C ASN A 24 0.79 -10.78 -4.93
N ASN A 25 -0.39 -11.29 -5.31
CA ASN A 25 -1.65 -11.06 -4.60
C ASN A 25 -1.82 -9.55 -4.30
N ALA A 26 -1.68 -8.74 -5.35
CA ALA A 26 -1.69 -7.28 -5.30
C ALA A 26 -2.24 -6.68 -6.59
N ILE A 27 -2.70 -5.42 -6.56
CA ILE A 27 -3.23 -4.74 -7.76
C ILE A 27 -2.21 -4.61 -8.90
N THR A 28 -0.91 -4.65 -8.58
CA THR A 28 0.19 -4.64 -9.54
C THR A 28 0.34 -5.95 -10.32
N ASP A 29 -0.45 -6.98 -10.02
CA ASP A 29 -0.57 -8.17 -10.86
C ASP A 29 -1.24 -7.86 -12.22
N VAL A 30 -1.86 -6.68 -12.37
CA VAL A 30 -2.32 -6.16 -13.66
C VAL A 30 -1.16 -5.44 -14.36
N ASP A 31 -0.76 -5.95 -15.52
CA ASP A 31 0.36 -5.41 -16.30
C ASP A 31 0.26 -3.89 -16.54
N GLY A 32 1.34 -3.19 -16.23
CA GLY A 32 1.45 -1.73 -16.39
C GLY A 32 0.85 -0.89 -15.25
N VAL A 33 0.12 -1.50 -14.30
CA VAL A 33 -0.30 -0.81 -13.07
C VAL A 33 0.90 -0.58 -12.17
N ARG A 34 1.04 0.64 -11.64
CA ARG A 34 2.07 0.99 -10.65
C ARG A 34 1.43 1.67 -9.44
N VAL A 35 2.03 1.48 -8.27
CA VAL A 35 1.57 2.09 -7.01
C VAL A 35 2.75 2.77 -6.34
N GLY A 36 2.55 4.00 -5.87
CA GLY A 36 3.50 4.76 -5.06
C GLY A 36 2.82 5.29 -3.80
N GLN A 37 3.57 5.43 -2.71
CA GLN A 37 3.04 5.97 -1.46
C GLN A 37 4.04 6.90 -0.79
N VAL A 38 3.52 7.88 -0.07
CA VAL A 38 4.27 8.73 0.87
C VAL A 38 3.52 8.69 2.19
N THR A 39 4.22 8.40 3.27
CA THR A 39 3.67 8.39 4.62
C THR A 39 4.41 9.44 5.45
N LEU A 40 3.65 10.33 6.09
CA LEU A 40 4.16 11.38 6.96
C LEU A 40 3.86 10.99 8.41
N ILE A 41 4.93 10.82 9.19
CA ILE A 41 4.90 10.44 10.61
C ILE A 41 5.82 11.39 11.37
N GLU A 42 5.24 12.38 12.04
CA GLU A 42 5.99 13.42 12.74
C GLU A 42 5.35 13.78 14.09
N GLY A 43 6.17 14.14 15.07
CA GLY A 43 5.73 14.50 16.43
C GLY A 43 5.24 13.32 17.27
N VAL A 44 5.39 13.45 18.59
CA VAL A 44 4.89 12.49 19.60
C VAL A 44 4.06 13.17 20.69
N GLU A 45 3.95 14.49 20.62
CA GLU A 45 3.24 15.32 21.59
C GLU A 45 1.71 15.16 21.46
N PRO A 46 0.94 15.58 22.47
CA PRO A 46 -0.52 15.58 22.41
C PRO A 46 -1.06 16.36 21.21
N GLN A 47 -2.24 15.95 20.72
CA GLN A 47 -2.83 16.51 19.51
C GLN A 47 -3.15 18.00 19.64
N GLN A 48 -2.65 18.78 18.66
CA GLN A 48 -2.94 20.18 18.42
C GLN A 48 -3.39 20.36 16.95
N ILE A 49 -4.52 21.03 16.77
CA ILE A 49 -5.14 21.24 15.45
C ILE A 49 -4.16 22.00 14.56
N ALA A 50 -4.01 21.55 13.31
CA ALA A 50 -3.10 22.08 12.29
C ALA A 50 -1.58 21.93 12.58
N GLU A 51 -1.19 21.43 13.76
CA GLU A 51 0.22 21.32 14.14
C GLU A 51 0.71 19.87 14.25
N GLY A 52 -0.08 18.95 14.82
CA GLY A 52 0.31 17.55 14.92
C GLY A 52 -0.22 16.84 16.16
N PRO A 53 0.19 15.59 16.43
CA PRO A 53 1.17 14.80 15.67
C PRO A 53 0.65 14.43 14.27
N VAL A 54 1.53 14.40 13.28
CA VAL A 54 1.18 14.10 11.88
C VAL A 54 1.20 12.60 11.67
N ARG A 55 0.06 12.02 11.29
CA ARG A 55 -0.08 10.60 10.92
C ARG A 55 -0.95 10.50 9.67
N THR A 56 -0.40 10.93 8.54
CA THR A 56 -1.14 11.01 7.27
C THR A 56 -0.26 10.52 6.12
N GLY A 57 -0.78 10.55 4.91
CA GLY A 57 -0.03 10.17 3.72
C GLY A 57 -0.89 10.21 2.47
N VAL A 58 -0.26 9.84 1.36
CA VAL A 58 -0.90 9.72 0.06
C VAL A 58 -0.46 8.42 -0.58
N THR A 59 -1.39 7.74 -1.26
CA THR A 59 -1.07 6.64 -2.17
C THR A 59 -1.58 7.01 -3.56
N ALA A 60 -0.69 6.96 -4.55
CA ALA A 60 -1.01 7.19 -5.94
C ALA A 60 -1.00 5.86 -6.71
N ILE A 61 -1.99 5.67 -7.56
CA ILE A 61 -2.11 4.51 -8.44
C ILE A 61 -2.02 5.02 -9.87
N LEU A 62 -1.04 4.51 -10.63
CA LEU A 62 -0.85 4.85 -12.03
C LEU A 62 -1.48 3.75 -12.89
N PRO A 63 -2.52 4.06 -13.68
CA PRO A 63 -3.15 3.08 -14.56
C PRO A 63 -2.22 2.62 -15.69
N PRO A 64 -2.51 1.46 -16.31
CA PRO A 64 -1.78 0.99 -17.48
C PRO A 64 -1.79 2.02 -18.61
N GLY A 65 -0.75 2.03 -19.44
CA GLY A 65 -0.63 2.95 -20.58
C GLY A 65 -0.37 4.43 -20.22
N THR A 66 -0.37 4.79 -18.94
CA THR A 66 -0.05 6.15 -18.51
C THR A 66 1.47 6.38 -18.53
N ARG A 67 1.93 7.41 -19.28
CA ARG A 67 3.30 7.91 -19.18
C ARG A 67 3.43 8.72 -17.90
N ALA A 68 4.35 8.33 -17.02
CA ALA A 68 4.72 9.21 -15.92
C ALA A 68 5.33 10.47 -16.55
N GLY A 69 4.71 11.63 -16.32
CA GLY A 69 5.26 12.90 -16.77
C GLY A 69 6.63 13.09 -16.12
N THR A 70 7.60 13.56 -16.91
CA THR A 70 8.85 14.10 -16.36
C THR A 70 8.49 15.31 -15.50
N MET A 71 8.67 15.19 -14.19
CA MET A 71 8.74 16.34 -13.29
C MET A 71 10.08 17.04 -13.49
#